data_AF-K2B110-F1
#
_entry.id   AF-K2B110-F1
#
_cell.length_a   1.000
_cell.length_b   1.000
_cell.length_c   1.000
_cell.angle_alpha   90.00
_cell.angle_beta   90.00
_cell.angle_gamma   90.00
#
_symmetry.space_group_name_H-M   'P 1'
#
loop_
_entity.id
_entity.type
_entity.pdbx_description
1 polymer ?
#
loop_
_entity_poly.entity_id
_entity_poly.type
_entity_poly.pdbx_seq_one_letter_code
_entity_poly.pdbx_strand_id
1 'polypeptide(L)'
;ACSAAPGSAQQPPEGEDAGSEPREAFLPSSDFSRASSVIDEFLKSLLESGSNYERFVTTEIGGECVNNFYMIDRHIIKNYKRAITVNGFGEASCVYEGDGEIIKQEFNLIKNAGGELKINSISEKRYIKMNDTRRQCYLNTRAVYKAASLLQVLYEDMQLPAKVDLELLKTKGLLAEGVSCPQSAEITLGVDKNNDSQNYEVIARCSMHGDFFELYKLDDKLAMDFDKYNAMIDKDEEAILNRIGGALYKAFLKIQPVEDAFYAQYEKQNTAEMFKFLNQALTIDKRLGNMYITLIRAYRAVGNEKSAREIYDMAAKIYPGWAELSNALSEKQLSPDGDDIED
;
A
#
# COMPACT_ATOMS: atom_id res chain seq x y z
N ALA A 1 -43.90 1.51 4.75
CA ALA A 1 -44.88 2.21 5.60
C ALA A 1 -44.15 2.75 6.83
N CYS A 2 -44.57 3.94 7.31
CA CYS A 2 -44.14 4.62 8.55
C CYS A 2 -42.71 5.22 8.60
N SER A 3 -42.63 6.46 8.09
CA SER A 3 -42.27 7.70 8.79
C SER A 3 -41.23 7.74 9.93
N ALA A 4 -40.33 8.74 9.78
CA ALA A 4 -40.00 9.84 10.72
C ALA A 4 -38.54 9.90 11.28
N ALA A 5 -37.85 10.96 10.82
CA ALA A 5 -36.81 11.83 11.42
C ALA A 5 -35.76 11.31 12.42
N PRO A 6 -34.58 11.96 12.42
CA PRO A 6 -34.00 12.45 13.68
C PRO A 6 -33.78 13.97 13.57
N GLY A 7 -34.28 14.84 14.46
CA GLY A 7 -34.44 14.63 15.88
C GLY A 7 -33.07 14.72 16.54
N SER A 8 -32.65 15.93 16.89
CA SER A 8 -31.47 16.22 17.71
C SER A 8 -31.52 15.41 19.00
N ALA A 9 -30.76 14.33 19.06
CA ALA A 9 -30.47 13.58 20.28
C ALA A 9 -29.01 13.81 20.64
N GLN A 10 -28.78 14.31 21.85
CA GLN A 10 -27.47 14.35 22.47
C GLN A 10 -26.86 12.95 22.41
N GLN A 11 -25.61 12.87 21.94
CA GLN A 11 -24.80 11.65 22.05
C GLN A 11 -24.80 11.19 23.52
N PRO A 12 -24.98 9.88 23.78
CA PRO A 12 -24.59 9.34 25.07
C PRO A 12 -23.07 9.54 25.21
N PRO A 13 -22.58 10.11 26.32
CA PRO A 13 -21.18 9.94 26.66
C PRO A 13 -21.06 8.51 27.17
N GLU A 14 -20.29 7.67 26.48
CA GLU A 14 -19.51 6.56 27.05
C GLU A 14 -19.11 5.58 25.95
N GLY A 15 -17.81 5.60 25.63
CA GLY A 15 -17.03 4.39 25.47
C GLY A 15 -15.94 4.50 26.51
N GLU A 16 -16.19 3.93 27.68
CA GLU A 16 -15.21 3.74 28.75
C GLU A 16 -13.92 3.18 28.16
N ASP A 17 -12.78 3.72 28.61
CA ASP A 17 -11.49 3.04 28.49
C ASP A 17 -11.72 1.58 28.91
N ALA A 18 -11.66 0.67 27.93
CA ALA A 18 -11.50 -0.74 28.23
C ALA A 18 -10.17 -0.83 28.95
N GLY A 19 -10.22 -0.83 30.29
CA GLY A 19 -9.07 -0.89 31.15
C GLY A 19 -8.24 -2.10 30.73
N SER A 20 -7.13 -1.82 30.05
CA SER A 20 -6.11 -2.82 29.77
C SER A 20 -5.75 -3.46 31.10
N GLU A 21 -5.92 -4.78 31.22
CA GLU A 21 -5.49 -5.51 32.40
C GLU A 21 -4.09 -5.05 32.81
N PRO A 22 -3.80 -4.85 34.11
CA PRO A 22 -2.49 -4.43 34.55
C PRO A 22 -1.46 -5.45 34.09
N ARG A 23 -0.73 -5.12 33.03
CA ARG A 23 0.35 -5.96 32.49
C ARG A 23 1.47 -5.98 33.52
N GLU A 24 1.86 -7.16 33.97
CA GLU A 24 2.99 -7.30 34.89
C GLU A 24 4.32 -7.23 34.13
N ALA A 25 5.27 -6.45 34.65
CA ALA A 25 6.62 -6.41 34.13
C ALA A 25 7.33 -7.75 34.42
N PHE A 26 7.69 -8.49 33.39
CA PHE A 26 8.38 -9.78 33.54
C PHE A 26 9.92 -9.64 33.53
N LEU A 27 10.43 -8.48 33.07
CA LEU A 27 11.86 -8.26 32.87
C LEU A 27 12.41 -7.31 33.95
N PRO A 28 13.22 -7.79 34.91
CA PRO A 28 13.88 -6.90 35.86
C PRO A 28 14.93 -6.04 35.15
N SER A 29 15.21 -4.85 35.68
CA SER A 29 16.20 -3.92 35.10
C SER A 29 17.60 -4.51 34.97
N SER A 30 17.96 -5.50 35.81
CA SER A 30 19.20 -6.27 35.70
C SER A 30 19.32 -7.07 34.40
N ASP A 31 18.19 -7.45 33.78
CA ASP A 31 18.15 -8.24 32.54
C ASP A 31 18.14 -7.35 31.28
N PHE A 32 18.05 -6.02 31.39
CA PHE A 32 17.94 -5.11 30.23
C PHE A 32 19.16 -5.17 29.31
N SER A 33 20.38 -5.29 29.89
CA SER A 33 21.60 -5.45 29.09
C SER A 33 21.57 -6.76 28.30
N ARG A 34 21.09 -7.86 28.93
CA ARG A 34 20.97 -9.16 28.26
C ARG A 34 19.93 -9.12 27.15
N ALA A 35 18.78 -8.49 27.39
CA ALA A 35 17.74 -8.30 26.36
C ALA A 35 18.24 -7.48 25.17
N SER A 36 19.00 -6.42 25.43
CA SER A 36 19.62 -5.60 24.37
C SER A 36 20.63 -6.41 23.55
N SER A 37 21.44 -7.26 24.20
CA SER A 37 22.38 -8.16 23.52
C SER A 37 21.66 -9.16 22.61
N VAL A 38 20.54 -9.75 23.03
CA VAL A 38 19.75 -10.67 22.18
C VAL A 38 19.35 -10.00 20.86
N ILE A 39 18.88 -8.75 20.92
CA ILE A 39 18.51 -7.99 19.72
C ILE A 39 19.74 -7.67 18.86
N ASP A 40 20.83 -7.18 19.47
CA ASP A 40 22.04 -6.85 18.71
C ASP A 40 22.67 -8.07 18.03
N GLU A 41 22.71 -9.22 18.72
CA GLU A 41 23.19 -10.49 18.18
C GLU A 41 22.28 -11.06 17.11
N PHE A 42 20.95 -10.96 17.29
CA PHE A 42 19.99 -11.25 16.23
C PHE A 42 20.29 -10.44 14.97
N LEU A 43 20.36 -9.12 15.08
CA LEU A 43 20.62 -8.23 13.94
C LEU A 43 21.98 -8.52 13.28
N LYS A 44 23.03 -8.81 14.06
CA LYS A 44 24.34 -9.21 13.50
C LYS A 44 24.25 -10.53 12.74
N SER A 45 23.53 -11.52 13.27
CA SER A 45 23.38 -12.82 12.63
C SER A 45 22.61 -12.75 11.30
N LEU A 46 21.78 -11.73 11.09
CA LEU A 46 21.10 -11.49 9.80
C LEU A 46 22.04 -11.06 8.67
N LEU A 47 23.26 -10.59 9.01
CA LEU A 47 24.31 -10.26 8.05
C LEU A 47 25.18 -11.47 7.67
N GLU A 48 25.04 -12.57 8.42
CA GLU A 48 25.72 -13.84 8.13
C GLU A 48 24.89 -14.68 7.16
N SER A 49 25.53 -15.61 6.45
CA SER A 49 24.82 -16.60 5.64
C SER A 49 24.20 -17.69 6.52
N GLY A 50 22.96 -18.08 6.22
CA GLY A 50 22.28 -19.21 6.87
C GLY A 50 21.20 -18.78 7.88
N SER A 51 20.76 -19.73 8.71
CA SER A 51 19.64 -19.54 9.64
C SER A 51 20.08 -19.31 11.10
N ASN A 52 21.30 -18.80 11.30
CA ASN A 52 21.89 -18.53 12.62
C ASN A 52 21.05 -17.60 13.50
N TYR A 53 20.17 -16.80 12.91
CA TYR A 53 19.26 -15.91 13.60
C TYR A 53 18.16 -16.65 14.38
N GLU A 54 17.83 -17.88 13.99
CA GLU A 54 16.75 -18.70 14.57
C GLU A 54 16.94 -18.90 16.08
N ARG A 55 18.19 -18.90 16.55
CA ARG A 55 18.51 -19.00 17.98
C ARG A 55 18.09 -17.78 18.80
N PHE A 56 17.72 -16.66 18.20
CA PHE A 56 17.36 -15.43 18.92
C PHE A 56 15.86 -15.13 18.86
N VAL A 57 15.10 -15.88 18.06
CA VAL A 57 13.68 -15.63 17.81
C VAL A 57 12.82 -16.80 18.29
N THR A 58 11.52 -16.57 18.42
CA THR A 58 10.52 -17.63 18.60
C THR A 58 10.13 -18.24 17.25
N THR A 59 9.38 -19.34 17.29
CA THR A 59 8.84 -19.99 16.08
C THR A 59 7.84 -19.14 15.32
N GLU A 60 7.30 -18.09 15.93
CA GLU A 60 6.40 -17.12 15.29
C GLU A 60 7.12 -16.26 14.24
N ILE A 61 8.44 -16.09 14.38
CA ILE A 61 9.26 -15.33 13.43
C ILE A 61 9.84 -16.30 12.41
N GLY A 62 9.04 -16.56 11.36
CA GLY A 62 9.44 -17.40 10.24
C GLY A 62 10.40 -16.75 9.26
N GLY A 63 10.93 -17.56 8.33
CA GLY A 63 11.80 -17.09 7.25
C GLY A 63 11.14 -16.05 6.34
N GLU A 64 9.82 -16.05 6.21
CA GLU A 64 9.10 -15.00 5.48
C GLU A 64 9.26 -13.63 6.15
N CYS A 65 9.11 -13.54 7.47
CA CYS A 65 9.33 -12.30 8.22
C CYS A 65 10.78 -11.80 8.09
N VAL A 66 11.76 -12.71 8.15
CA VAL A 66 13.18 -12.35 8.10
C VAL A 66 13.66 -12.01 6.69
N ASN A 67 13.08 -12.63 5.66
CA ASN A 67 13.38 -12.32 4.26
C ASN A 67 12.54 -11.17 3.72
N ASN A 68 11.53 -10.73 4.48
CA ASN A 68 10.75 -9.57 4.16
C ASN A 68 11.58 -8.30 4.42
N PHE A 69 11.88 -7.56 3.35
CA PHE A 69 12.65 -6.32 3.42
C PHE A 69 11.91 -5.21 4.20
N TYR A 70 10.57 -5.24 4.28
CA TYR A 70 9.77 -4.35 5.14
C TYR A 70 10.19 -4.48 6.61
N MET A 71 10.50 -5.70 7.04
CA MET A 71 10.92 -6.03 8.39
C MET A 71 12.43 -5.86 8.55
N ILE A 72 13.23 -6.51 7.70
CA ILE A 72 14.69 -6.61 7.86
C ILE A 72 15.39 -5.96 6.67
N ASP A 73 16.09 -4.85 6.93
CA ASP A 73 16.97 -4.20 5.94
C ASP A 73 18.44 -4.40 6.36
N ARG A 74 19.12 -5.30 5.63
CA ARG A 74 20.53 -5.63 5.88
C ARG A 74 21.47 -4.46 5.59
N HIS A 75 21.12 -3.53 4.71
CA HIS A 75 21.92 -2.33 4.46
C HIS A 75 21.89 -1.41 5.68
N ILE A 76 20.71 -1.14 6.23
CA ILE A 76 20.57 -0.32 7.45
C ILE A 76 21.32 -0.98 8.61
N ILE A 77 21.09 -2.28 8.84
CA ILE A 77 21.73 -3.03 9.93
C ILE A 77 23.26 -2.97 9.84
N LYS A 78 23.82 -3.06 8.62
CA LYS A 78 25.27 -3.05 8.39
C LYS A 78 25.89 -1.66 8.53
N ASN A 79 25.21 -0.61 8.05
CA ASN A 79 25.84 0.69 7.83
C ASN A 79 25.45 1.77 8.86
N TYR A 80 24.41 1.54 9.68
CA TYR A 80 23.89 2.55 10.60
C TYR A 80 24.36 2.26 12.03
N LYS A 81 24.58 3.33 12.80
CA LYS A 81 24.80 3.20 14.24
C LYS A 81 23.49 2.79 14.90
N ARG A 82 23.55 1.84 15.83
CA ARG A 82 22.37 1.29 16.50
C ARG A 82 22.37 1.63 17.99
N ALA A 83 21.23 2.08 18.50
CA ALA A 83 20.98 2.28 19.91
C ALA A 83 19.73 1.49 20.31
N ILE A 84 19.86 0.57 21.26
CA ILE A 84 18.78 -0.31 21.72
C ILE A 84 18.38 0.08 23.13
N THR A 85 17.09 0.28 23.34
CA THR A 85 16.49 0.52 24.66
C THR A 85 15.43 -0.52 24.93
N VAL A 86 15.35 -1.03 26.16
CA VAL A 86 14.40 -2.07 26.58
C VAL A 86 13.68 -1.62 27.85
N ASN A 87 12.40 -1.98 28.01
CA ASN A 87 11.61 -1.72 29.22
C ASN A 87 11.26 -3.01 29.99
N GLY A 88 10.60 -2.86 31.14
CA GLY A 88 10.22 -3.98 32.03
C GLY A 88 9.21 -4.97 31.44
N PHE A 89 8.55 -4.61 30.33
CA PHE A 89 7.56 -5.43 29.65
C PHE A 89 8.14 -6.24 28.49
N GLY A 90 9.48 -6.21 28.32
CA GLY A 90 10.17 -6.86 27.22
C GLY A 90 10.01 -6.13 25.88
N GLU A 91 9.48 -4.91 25.89
CA GLU A 91 9.39 -4.09 24.68
C GLU A 91 10.72 -3.38 24.50
N ALA A 92 11.23 -3.43 23.27
CA ALA A 92 12.50 -2.84 22.91
C ALA A 92 12.35 -1.98 21.67
N SER A 93 13.14 -0.91 21.62
CA SER A 93 13.24 -0.01 20.49
C SER A 93 14.70 0.04 20.05
N CYS A 94 14.94 -0.27 18.77
CA CYS A 94 16.22 -0.05 18.10
C CYS A 94 16.11 1.21 17.24
N VAL A 95 16.93 2.21 17.56
CA VAL A 95 17.10 3.41 16.73
C VAL A 95 18.36 3.24 15.90
N TYR A 96 18.22 3.39 14.59
CA TYR A 96 19.29 3.39 13.61
C TYR A 96 19.58 4.84 13.21
N GLU A 97 20.80 5.29 13.43
CA GLU A 97 21.29 6.63 13.05
C GLU A 97 22.30 6.49 11.91
N GLY A 98 21.97 7.11 10.78
CA GLY A 98 22.80 7.19 9.59
C GLY A 98 23.11 8.63 9.21
N ASP A 99 23.61 8.83 7.99
CA ASP A 99 23.93 10.17 7.48
C ASP A 99 22.65 11.01 7.25
N GLY A 100 22.28 11.80 8.26
CA GLY A 100 21.06 12.62 8.22
C GLY A 100 19.75 11.84 8.33
N GLU A 101 19.81 10.53 8.58
CA GLU A 101 18.67 9.62 8.68
C GLU A 101 18.52 9.06 10.10
N ILE A 102 17.28 8.94 10.55
CA ILE A 102 16.93 8.32 11.82
C ILE A 102 15.76 7.38 11.57
N ILE A 103 15.92 6.11 11.93
CA ILE A 103 14.92 5.06 11.71
C ILE A 103 14.72 4.34 13.05
N LYS A 104 13.48 3.98 13.36
CA LYS A 104 13.12 3.24 14.56
C LYS A 104 12.49 1.90 14.16
N GLN A 105 12.79 0.88 14.94
CA GLN A 105 12.15 -0.43 14.85
C GLN A 105 11.91 -0.98 16.26
N GLU A 106 10.76 -1.59 16.47
CA GLU A 106 10.36 -2.14 17.75
C GLU A 106 10.46 -3.67 17.73
N PHE A 107 10.77 -4.23 18.89
CA PHE A 107 10.92 -5.66 19.12
C PHE A 107 10.18 -5.99 20.42
N ASN A 108 9.49 -7.12 20.44
CA ASN A 108 8.93 -7.66 21.68
C ASN A 108 9.70 -8.92 22.06
N LEU A 109 10.28 -8.95 23.25
CA LEU A 109 10.90 -10.13 23.81
C LEU A 109 9.91 -10.90 24.68
N ILE A 110 10.11 -12.20 24.75
CA ILE A 110 9.52 -13.07 25.78
C ILE A 110 10.63 -13.84 26.49
N LYS A 111 10.34 -14.28 27.72
CA LYS A 111 11.20 -15.18 28.49
C LYS A 111 10.55 -16.56 28.51
N ASN A 112 11.22 -17.57 27.97
CA ASN A 112 10.69 -18.93 28.01
C ASN A 112 10.79 -19.54 29.43
N ALA A 113 10.19 -20.72 29.63
CA ALA A 113 10.20 -21.41 30.93
C ALA A 113 11.61 -21.72 31.45
N GLY A 114 12.62 -21.81 30.57
CA GLY A 114 14.03 -21.99 30.92
C GLY A 114 14.76 -20.69 31.27
N GLY A 115 14.08 -19.54 31.26
CA GLY A 115 14.67 -18.24 31.55
C GLY A 115 15.47 -17.63 30.40
N GLU A 116 15.37 -18.18 29.19
CA GLU A 116 16.01 -17.67 27.97
C GLU A 116 15.12 -16.59 27.34
N LEU A 117 15.75 -15.51 26.89
CA LEU A 117 15.09 -14.42 26.18
C LEU A 117 15.11 -14.67 24.68
N LYS A 118 13.94 -14.54 24.04
CA LYS A 118 13.78 -14.63 22.59
C LYS A 118 12.95 -13.45 22.09
N ILE A 119 13.22 -13.01 20.87
CA ILE A 119 12.37 -12.04 20.16
C ILE A 119 11.13 -12.79 19.69
N ASN A 120 9.96 -12.32 20.12
CA ASN A 120 8.67 -12.90 19.77
C ASN A 120 7.97 -12.17 18.62
N SER A 121 8.21 -10.86 18.49
CA SER A 121 7.76 -10.10 17.33
C SER A 121 8.71 -8.97 17.00
N ILE A 122 8.68 -8.56 15.75
CA ILE A 122 9.45 -7.46 15.17
C ILE A 122 8.41 -6.54 14.54
N SER A 123 8.54 -5.24 14.70
CA SER A 123 7.73 -4.28 13.96
C SER A 123 8.35 -3.98 12.61
N GLU A 124 7.54 -3.42 11.72
CA GLU A 124 8.05 -2.72 10.56
C GLU A 124 8.94 -1.55 10.98
N LYS A 125 9.88 -1.17 10.11
CA LYS A 125 10.75 0.01 10.32
C LYS A 125 9.95 1.29 10.08
N ARG A 126 10.24 2.32 10.87
CA ARG A 126 9.63 3.65 10.78
C ARG A 126 10.69 4.74 10.67
N TYR A 127 10.61 5.58 9.65
CA TYR A 127 11.48 6.74 9.49
C TYR A 127 11.06 7.86 10.46
N ILE A 128 12.00 8.25 11.32
CA ILE A 128 11.92 9.46 12.14
C ILE A 128 12.51 10.66 11.38
N LYS A 129 13.54 10.41 10.57
CA LYS A 129 14.12 11.45 9.72
C LYS A 129 14.65 10.81 8.46
N MET A 130 14.28 11.37 7.33
CA MET A 130 14.77 10.98 6.01
C MET A 130 15.68 12.10 5.48
N ASN A 131 16.88 11.75 5.02
CA ASN A 131 17.75 12.73 4.35
C ASN A 131 17.23 13.04 2.93
N ASP A 132 17.74 14.12 2.32
CA ASP A 132 17.28 14.58 1.01
C ASP A 132 17.50 13.53 -0.09
N THR A 133 18.60 12.79 -0.02
CA THR A 133 18.98 11.73 -0.96
C THR A 133 17.97 10.59 -0.96
N ARG A 134 17.62 10.09 0.23
CA ARG A 134 16.61 9.04 0.45
C ARG A 134 15.23 9.54 0.05
N ARG A 135 14.90 10.78 0.42
CA ARG A 135 13.63 11.41 0.06
C ARG A 135 13.47 11.53 -1.44
N GLN A 136 14.50 11.95 -2.16
CA GLN A 136 14.46 12.01 -3.61
C GLN A 136 14.36 10.62 -4.24
N CYS A 137 15.03 9.60 -3.67
CA CYS A 137 14.86 8.22 -4.10
C CYS A 137 13.42 7.74 -3.90
N TYR A 138 12.82 8.03 -2.75
CA TYR A 138 11.43 7.72 -2.43
C TYR A 138 10.46 8.35 -3.42
N LEU A 139 10.62 9.65 -3.69
CA LEU A 139 9.78 10.35 -4.65
C LEU A 139 9.94 9.79 -6.07
N ASN A 140 11.17 9.40 -6.47
CA ASN A 140 11.41 8.78 -7.77
C ASN A 140 10.73 7.41 -7.89
N THR A 141 10.82 6.55 -6.87
CA THR A 141 10.17 5.23 -6.90
C THR A 141 8.65 5.34 -6.83
N ARG A 142 8.11 6.26 -6.01
CA ARG A 142 6.67 6.54 -5.93
C ARG A 142 6.11 7.08 -7.26
N ALA A 143 6.84 7.99 -7.93
CA ALA A 143 6.44 8.52 -9.23
C ALA A 143 6.39 7.42 -10.31
N VAL A 144 7.39 6.52 -10.33
CA VAL A 144 7.37 5.37 -11.25
C VAL A 144 6.21 4.43 -10.92
N TYR A 145 5.96 4.14 -9.63
CA TYR A 145 4.82 3.32 -9.21
C TYR A 145 3.50 3.92 -9.73
N LYS A 146 3.26 5.22 -9.52
CA LYS A 146 2.05 5.92 -10.00
C LYS A 146 1.90 5.85 -11.52
N ALA A 147 2.99 5.92 -12.28
CA ALA A 147 2.93 5.75 -13.72
C ALA A 147 2.65 4.28 -14.11
N ALA A 148 3.24 3.34 -13.38
CA ALA A 148 3.14 1.90 -13.63
C ALA A 148 1.80 1.29 -13.22
N SER A 149 1.08 1.87 -12.25
CA SER A 149 -0.25 1.39 -11.82
C SER A 149 -1.27 1.40 -12.96
N LEU A 150 -1.07 2.26 -13.96
CA LEU A 150 -1.89 2.31 -15.17
C LEU A 150 -1.55 1.22 -16.19
N LEU A 151 -0.50 0.42 -15.99
CA LEU A 151 -0.05 -0.55 -16.99
C LEU A 151 -1.11 -1.61 -17.29
N GLN A 152 -1.83 -2.06 -16.28
CA GLN A 152 -2.86 -3.11 -16.41
C GLN A 152 -3.98 -2.70 -17.38
N VAL A 153 -4.40 -1.43 -17.34
CA VAL A 153 -5.52 -0.90 -18.15
C VAL A 153 -5.23 -0.89 -19.65
N LEU A 154 -3.98 -1.14 -20.03
CA LEU A 154 -3.51 -1.15 -21.42
C LEU A 154 -3.62 -2.52 -22.09
N TYR A 155 -3.95 -3.57 -21.35
CA TYR A 155 -4.06 -4.93 -21.86
C TYR A 155 -5.52 -5.35 -22.03
N GLU A 156 -5.78 -6.12 -23.08
CA GLU A 156 -7.12 -6.57 -23.48
C GLU A 156 -7.79 -7.49 -22.44
N ASP A 157 -7.01 -8.14 -21.60
CA ASP A 157 -7.45 -9.02 -20.51
C ASP A 157 -7.36 -8.37 -19.13
N MET A 158 -6.92 -7.10 -19.07
CA MET A 158 -6.63 -6.38 -17.83
C MET A 158 -5.67 -7.18 -16.93
N GLN A 159 -4.71 -7.91 -17.49
CA GLN A 159 -3.66 -8.60 -16.73
C GLN A 159 -2.30 -7.93 -16.91
N LEU A 160 -1.52 -7.90 -15.84
CA LEU A 160 -0.12 -7.46 -15.91
C LEU A 160 0.73 -8.53 -16.61
N PRO A 161 1.72 -8.14 -17.43
CA PRO A 161 2.65 -9.09 -18.02
C PRO A 161 3.58 -9.66 -16.96
N ALA A 162 4.11 -10.87 -17.20
CA ALA A 162 5.03 -11.55 -16.29
C ALA A 162 6.33 -10.77 -16.02
N LYS A 163 6.74 -9.90 -16.95
CA LYS A 163 7.91 -9.04 -16.80
C LYS A 163 7.51 -7.57 -17.01
N VAL A 164 7.83 -6.74 -16.03
CA VAL A 164 7.67 -5.30 -16.08
C VAL A 164 9.02 -4.64 -15.84
N ASP A 165 9.42 -3.72 -16.71
CA ASP A 165 10.63 -2.92 -16.57
C ASP A 165 10.42 -1.49 -17.08
N LEU A 166 11.38 -0.59 -16.81
CA LEU A 166 11.25 0.83 -17.18
C LEU A 166 11.13 1.03 -18.69
N GLU A 167 11.72 0.14 -19.48
CA GLU A 167 11.65 0.23 -20.94
C GLU A 167 10.25 -0.12 -21.43
N LEU A 168 9.62 -1.16 -20.89
CA LEU A 168 8.22 -1.47 -21.17
C LEU A 168 7.32 -0.25 -20.88
N LEU A 169 7.49 0.40 -19.73
CA LEU A 169 6.69 1.58 -19.40
C LEU A 169 6.89 2.74 -20.39
N LYS A 170 8.11 2.94 -20.90
CA LYS A 170 8.38 3.92 -21.95
C LYS A 170 7.72 3.55 -23.27
N THR A 171 7.85 2.29 -23.73
CA THR A 171 7.22 1.85 -24.98
C THR A 171 5.69 1.93 -24.95
N LYS A 172 5.09 1.77 -23.76
CA LYS A 172 3.66 1.95 -23.52
C LYS A 172 3.25 3.42 -23.38
N GLY A 173 4.20 4.36 -23.38
CA GLY A 173 3.94 5.79 -23.25
C GLY A 173 3.56 6.24 -21.84
N LEU A 174 3.78 5.39 -20.83
CA LEU A 174 3.55 5.72 -19.41
C LEU A 174 4.73 6.53 -18.84
N LEU A 175 5.94 6.26 -19.31
CA LEU A 175 7.13 7.07 -19.03
C LEU A 175 7.67 7.72 -20.31
N ALA A 176 8.19 8.94 -20.19
CA ALA A 176 8.97 9.61 -21.23
C ALA A 176 10.47 9.39 -21.02
N GLU A 177 10.89 9.30 -19.76
CA GLU A 177 12.28 9.13 -19.36
C GLU A 177 12.38 8.24 -18.11
N GLY A 178 13.60 7.73 -17.85
CA GLY A 178 13.86 6.95 -16.64
C GLY A 178 14.10 7.82 -15.42
N VAL A 179 13.99 7.22 -14.24
CA VAL A 179 14.50 7.79 -12.98
C VAL A 179 15.67 6.96 -12.49
N SER A 180 16.51 7.57 -11.67
CA SER A 180 17.63 6.92 -11.00
C SER A 180 17.62 7.22 -9.51
N CYS A 181 18.21 6.33 -8.72
CA CYS A 181 18.54 6.65 -7.35
C CYS A 181 19.65 7.72 -7.34
N PRO A 182 19.58 8.77 -6.50
CA PRO A 182 20.65 9.76 -6.41
C PRO A 182 22.00 9.18 -5.97
N GLN A 183 22.02 7.98 -5.35
CA GLN A 183 23.23 7.23 -5.01
C GLN A 183 23.62 6.19 -6.06
N SER A 184 23.14 6.34 -7.29
CA SER A 184 23.44 5.45 -8.43
C SER A 184 23.02 4.00 -8.25
N ALA A 185 22.14 3.71 -7.28
CA ALA A 185 21.50 2.41 -7.15
C ALA A 185 20.47 2.19 -8.27
N GLU A 186 20.24 0.92 -8.60
CA GLU A 186 19.29 0.52 -9.63
C GLU A 186 17.85 0.63 -9.11
N ILE A 187 16.95 1.15 -9.94
CA ILE A 187 15.50 1.10 -9.69
C ILE A 187 14.90 0.04 -10.61
N THR A 188 14.42 -1.04 -10.01
CA THR A 188 13.81 -2.19 -10.69
C THR A 188 12.29 -2.20 -10.47
N LEU A 189 11.58 -2.83 -11.40
CA LEU A 189 10.14 -3.08 -11.28
C LEU A 189 9.88 -4.57 -11.13
N GLY A 190 8.89 -4.90 -10.30
CA GLY A 190 8.39 -6.25 -10.12
C GLY A 190 6.87 -6.26 -10.14
N VAL A 191 6.29 -7.43 -10.36
CA VAL A 191 4.85 -7.67 -10.16
C VAL A 191 4.73 -8.47 -8.88
N ASP A 192 4.00 -7.94 -7.90
CA ASP A 192 3.78 -8.60 -6.62
C ASP A 192 2.28 -8.79 -6.39
N LYS A 193 1.91 -9.84 -5.66
CA LYS A 193 0.52 -10.07 -5.28
C LYS A 193 0.26 -9.35 -3.96
N ASN A 194 -0.59 -8.34 -4.00
CA ASN A 194 -1.07 -7.68 -2.79
C ASN A 194 -1.95 -8.67 -2.00
N ASN A 195 -1.54 -9.00 -0.78
CA ASN A 195 -2.24 -9.98 0.06
C ASN A 195 -3.59 -9.45 0.59
N ASP A 196 -3.77 -8.14 0.70
CA ASP A 196 -5.01 -7.55 1.19
C ASP A 196 -6.06 -7.48 0.08
N SER A 197 -5.67 -7.01 -1.11
CA SER A 197 -6.58 -6.86 -2.25
C SER A 197 -6.67 -8.09 -3.14
N GLN A 198 -5.77 -9.07 -2.96
CA GLN A 198 -5.57 -10.24 -3.82
C GLN A 198 -5.23 -9.92 -5.29
N ASN A 199 -4.96 -8.66 -5.61
CA ASN A 199 -4.61 -8.19 -6.95
C ASN A 199 -3.09 -8.16 -7.16
N TYR A 200 -2.67 -8.28 -8.41
CA TYR A 200 -1.28 -8.05 -8.78
C TYR A 200 -1.03 -6.56 -9.01
N GLU A 201 0.03 -6.04 -8.41
CA GLU A 201 0.45 -4.65 -8.53
C GLU A 201 1.89 -4.57 -9.03
N VAL A 202 2.22 -3.49 -9.74
CA VAL A 202 3.61 -3.21 -10.11
C VAL A 202 4.27 -2.50 -8.94
N ILE A 203 5.37 -3.03 -8.42
CA ILE A 203 6.15 -2.43 -7.32
C ILE A 203 7.46 -1.88 -7.87
N ALA A 204 7.79 -0.64 -7.51
CA ALA A 204 9.08 -0.02 -7.80
C ALA A 204 10.02 -0.13 -6.60
N ARG A 205 11.21 -0.71 -6.82
CA ARG A 205 12.23 -0.97 -5.79
C ARG A 205 13.58 -0.37 -6.17
N CYS A 206 14.21 0.32 -5.24
CA CYS A 206 15.61 0.71 -5.29
C CYS A 206 16.48 -0.40 -4.66
N SER A 207 17.54 -0.84 -5.34
CA SER A 207 18.42 -1.90 -4.84
C SER A 207 19.20 -1.53 -3.57
N MET A 208 19.32 -0.24 -3.26
CA MET A 208 19.93 0.24 -2.02
C MET A 208 18.91 0.61 -0.95
N HIS A 209 17.73 1.08 -1.35
CA HIS A 209 16.79 1.75 -0.44
C HIS A 209 15.47 1.02 -0.22
N GLY A 210 15.25 -0.07 -0.95
CA GLY A 210 14.01 -0.82 -0.87
C GLY A 210 12.91 -0.25 -1.75
N ASP A 211 11.68 -0.70 -1.54
CA ASP A 211 10.52 -0.20 -2.28
C ASP A 211 9.92 1.06 -1.65
N PHE A 212 9.04 1.74 -2.39
CA PHE A 212 8.49 3.03 -1.92
C PHE A 212 7.53 2.85 -0.72
N PHE A 213 6.89 1.69 -0.58
CA PHE A 213 6.00 1.41 0.55
C PHE A 213 6.78 1.35 1.88
N GLU A 214 8.03 0.90 1.83
CA GLU A 214 8.96 0.94 2.98
C GLU A 214 9.36 2.37 3.36
N LEU A 215 9.52 3.22 2.36
CA LEU A 215 9.97 4.60 2.53
C LEU A 215 8.85 5.53 3.03
N TYR A 216 7.58 5.09 2.98
CA TYR A 216 6.42 5.86 3.41
C TYR A 216 6.14 5.79 4.92
N LYS A 217 6.69 4.79 5.63
CA LYS A 217 6.35 4.52 7.04
C LYS A 217 7.05 5.53 7.94
N LEU A 218 6.36 6.61 8.27
CA LEU A 218 6.82 7.61 9.23
C LEU A 218 6.48 7.21 10.67
N ASP A 219 7.26 7.71 11.62
CA ASP A 219 6.88 7.64 13.04
C ASP A 219 5.65 8.52 13.29
N ASP A 220 4.63 7.95 13.95
CA ASP A 220 3.34 8.60 14.22
C ASP A 220 3.50 9.96 14.93
N LYS A 221 4.59 10.18 15.68
CA LYS A 221 4.86 11.46 16.37
C LYS A 221 5.31 12.58 15.43
N LEU A 222 5.80 12.27 14.23
CA LEU A 222 6.07 13.26 13.17
C LEU A 222 4.84 13.53 12.32
N ALA A 223 3.87 12.62 12.35
CA ALA A 223 2.63 12.65 11.61
C ALA A 223 1.47 13.33 12.37
N MET A 224 1.75 14.28 13.27
CA MET A 224 0.70 15.06 13.94
C MET A 224 -0.23 15.79 12.95
N ASP A 225 0.18 15.91 11.68
CA ASP A 225 -0.66 16.30 10.55
C ASP A 225 -0.27 15.48 9.30
N PHE A 226 -0.76 14.23 9.26
CA PHE A 226 -0.50 13.26 8.19
C PHE A 226 -0.90 13.82 6.80
N ASP A 227 -2.02 14.53 6.74
CA ASP A 227 -2.52 15.14 5.50
C ASP A 227 -1.56 16.19 4.97
N LYS A 228 -1.03 17.04 5.85
CA LYS A 228 -0.03 18.06 5.47
C LYS A 228 1.27 17.44 4.99
N TYR A 229 1.75 16.37 5.63
CA TYR A 229 2.95 15.68 5.17
C TYR A 229 2.72 15.07 3.77
N ASN A 230 1.60 14.38 3.57
CA ASN A 230 1.27 13.78 2.28
C ASN A 230 1.11 14.83 1.19
N ALA A 231 0.47 15.96 1.49
CA ALA A 231 0.36 17.08 0.55
C ALA A 231 1.73 17.63 0.13
N MET A 232 2.71 17.67 1.04
CA MET A 232 4.08 18.08 0.69
C MET A 232 4.78 17.05 -0.20
N ILE A 233 4.60 15.75 0.07
CA ILE A 233 5.16 14.69 -0.78
C ILE A 233 4.49 14.71 -2.15
N ASP A 234 3.17 14.83 -2.23
CA ASP A 234 2.42 14.90 -3.49
C ASP A 234 2.86 16.08 -4.35
N LYS A 235 3.06 17.25 -3.72
CA LYS A 235 3.56 18.43 -4.42
C LYS A 235 4.97 18.23 -4.99
N ASP A 236 5.87 17.65 -4.22
CA ASP A 236 7.25 17.42 -4.67
C ASP A 236 7.33 16.30 -5.72
N GLU A 237 6.45 15.31 -5.60
CA GLU A 237 6.29 14.24 -6.58
C GLU A 237 5.73 14.75 -7.90
N GLU A 238 4.80 15.72 -7.87
CA GLU A 238 4.17 16.29 -9.07
C GLU A 238 5.22 16.81 -10.06
N ALA A 239 6.27 17.48 -9.57
CA ALA A 239 7.37 17.96 -10.41
C ALA A 239 8.11 16.81 -11.11
N ILE A 240 8.27 15.67 -10.43
CA ILE A 240 8.90 14.47 -11.00
C ILE A 240 7.98 13.83 -12.02
N LEU A 241 6.70 13.63 -11.68
CA LEU A 241 5.70 13.07 -12.59
C LEU A 241 5.52 13.89 -13.86
N ASN A 242 5.52 15.22 -13.76
CA ASN A 242 5.45 16.11 -14.91
C ASN A 242 6.65 15.93 -15.87
N ARG A 243 7.82 15.68 -15.30
CA ARG A 243 9.07 15.43 -16.02
C ARG A 243 9.08 14.03 -16.65
N ILE A 244 8.83 12.99 -15.85
CA ILE A 244 9.01 11.58 -16.28
C ILE A 244 7.78 11.00 -16.97
N GLY A 245 6.61 11.59 -16.78
CA GLY A 245 5.34 11.09 -17.29
C GLY A 245 5.28 11.15 -18.82
N GLY A 246 5.01 10.01 -19.43
CA GLY A 246 4.81 9.88 -20.86
C GLY A 246 3.47 10.47 -21.32
N ALA A 247 3.26 10.50 -22.64
CA ALA A 247 2.05 11.09 -23.24
C ALA A 247 0.77 10.39 -22.76
N LEU A 248 0.81 9.08 -22.56
CA LEU A 248 -0.35 8.30 -22.11
C LEU A 248 -0.63 8.54 -20.63
N TYR A 249 0.40 8.55 -19.78
CA TYR A 249 0.24 8.92 -18.37
C TYR A 249 -0.40 10.32 -18.23
N LYS A 250 0.07 11.29 -19.01
CA LYS A 250 -0.50 12.65 -19.04
C LYS A 250 -1.95 12.69 -19.56
N ALA A 251 -2.36 11.74 -20.39
CA ALA A 251 -3.75 11.60 -20.80
C ALA A 251 -4.61 11.10 -19.62
N PHE A 252 -4.15 10.09 -18.89
CA PHE A 252 -4.81 9.60 -17.68
C PHE A 252 -4.92 10.65 -16.57
N LEU A 253 -3.90 11.49 -16.38
CA LEU A 253 -3.99 12.64 -15.46
C LEU A 253 -5.13 13.60 -15.81
N LYS A 254 -5.46 13.76 -17.10
CA LYS A 254 -6.61 14.57 -17.52
C LYS A 254 -7.95 13.85 -17.33
N ILE A 255 -7.93 12.52 -17.30
CA ILE A 255 -9.11 11.69 -17.02
C ILE A 255 -9.42 11.70 -15.53
N GLN A 256 -8.42 11.74 -14.65
CA GLN A 256 -8.61 11.60 -13.19
C GLN A 256 -9.71 12.51 -12.60
N PRO A 257 -9.77 13.83 -12.87
CA PRO A 257 -10.87 14.65 -12.35
C PRO A 257 -12.26 14.27 -12.89
N VAL A 258 -12.31 13.70 -14.10
CA VAL A 258 -13.55 13.19 -14.72
C VAL A 258 -13.95 11.86 -14.08
N GLU A 259 -12.98 11.00 -13.79
CA GLU A 259 -13.16 9.74 -13.07
C GLU A 259 -13.62 9.97 -11.62
N ASP A 260 -13.02 10.91 -10.89
CA ASP A 260 -13.46 11.31 -9.55
C ASP A 260 -14.92 11.79 -9.57
N ALA A 261 -15.26 12.64 -10.54
CA ALA A 261 -16.63 13.12 -10.72
C ALA A 261 -17.60 11.99 -11.10
N PHE A 262 -17.17 11.01 -11.90
CA PHE A 262 -17.93 9.81 -12.23
C PHE A 262 -18.26 8.98 -10.98
N TYR A 263 -17.26 8.68 -10.15
CA TYR A 263 -17.47 7.89 -8.93
C TYR A 263 -18.30 8.63 -7.88
N ALA A 264 -18.20 9.96 -7.78
CA ALA A 264 -19.09 10.76 -6.95
C ALA A 264 -20.58 10.71 -7.40
N GLN A 265 -20.85 10.38 -8.67
CA GLN A 265 -22.22 10.13 -9.14
C GLN A 265 -22.69 8.69 -8.91
N TYR A 266 -21.75 7.73 -8.90
CA TYR A 266 -22.06 6.34 -8.54
C TYR A 266 -22.63 6.24 -7.13
N GLU A 267 -22.04 6.95 -6.16
CA GLU A 267 -22.56 7.04 -4.78
C GLU A 267 -24.00 7.60 -4.72
N LYS A 268 -24.35 8.47 -5.67
CA LYS A 268 -25.69 9.06 -5.81
C LYS A 268 -26.62 8.25 -6.70
N GLN A 269 -26.14 7.11 -7.22
CA GLN A 269 -26.83 6.26 -8.18
C GLN A 269 -27.34 7.01 -9.44
N ASN A 270 -26.65 8.09 -9.82
CA ASN A 270 -27.04 8.95 -10.93
C ASN A 270 -26.40 8.47 -12.25
N THR A 271 -26.98 7.43 -12.83
CA THR A 271 -26.47 6.77 -14.05
C THR A 271 -26.39 7.71 -15.27
N ALA A 272 -27.23 8.75 -15.35
CA ALA A 272 -27.20 9.72 -16.43
C ALA A 272 -25.95 10.61 -16.40
N GLU A 273 -25.59 11.15 -15.23
CA GLU A 273 -24.36 11.94 -15.09
C GLU A 273 -23.11 11.05 -15.13
N MET A 274 -23.17 9.82 -14.61
CA MET A 274 -22.09 8.84 -14.80
C MET A 274 -21.79 8.60 -16.28
N PHE A 275 -22.82 8.35 -17.11
CA PHE A 275 -22.62 8.17 -18.54
C PHE A 275 -22.06 9.41 -19.24
N LYS A 276 -22.46 10.61 -18.81
CA LYS A 276 -21.87 11.86 -19.32
C LYS A 276 -20.38 11.97 -18.99
N PHE A 277 -19.96 11.66 -17.76
CA PHE A 277 -18.55 11.65 -17.39
C PHE A 277 -17.76 10.56 -18.12
N LEU A 278 -18.34 9.36 -18.30
CA LEU A 278 -17.73 8.33 -19.13
C LEU A 278 -17.49 8.84 -20.56
N ASN A 279 -18.48 9.49 -21.18
CA ASN A 279 -18.33 10.07 -22.52
C ASN A 279 -17.27 11.18 -22.57
N GLN A 280 -17.14 11.98 -21.52
CA GLN A 280 -16.06 12.97 -21.43
C GLN A 280 -14.68 12.29 -21.39
N ALA A 281 -14.52 11.25 -20.57
CA ALA A 281 -13.28 10.48 -20.49
C ALA A 281 -12.94 9.79 -21.83
N LEU A 282 -13.94 9.27 -22.54
CA LEU A 282 -13.79 8.65 -23.87
C LEU A 282 -13.23 9.60 -24.94
N THR A 283 -13.39 10.91 -24.77
CA THR A 283 -12.76 11.90 -25.68
C THR A 283 -11.25 12.00 -25.49
N ILE A 284 -10.73 11.53 -24.35
CA ILE A 284 -9.33 11.56 -23.98
C ILE A 284 -8.68 10.20 -24.28
N ASP A 285 -9.24 9.11 -23.73
CA ASP A 285 -8.79 7.75 -24.00
C ASP A 285 -9.96 6.75 -23.86
N LYS A 286 -9.87 5.63 -24.57
CA LYS A 286 -10.88 4.56 -24.57
C LYS A 286 -10.62 3.49 -23.49
N ARG A 287 -9.43 3.47 -22.90
CA ARG A 287 -9.01 2.48 -21.90
C ARG A 287 -9.42 2.95 -20.51
N LEU A 288 -10.72 2.87 -20.23
CA LEU A 288 -11.32 3.41 -19.01
C LEU A 288 -11.56 2.36 -17.91
N GLY A 289 -11.10 1.12 -18.12
CA GLY A 289 -11.12 0.05 -17.10
C GLY A 289 -12.42 -0.04 -16.31
N ASN A 290 -12.31 0.13 -14.99
CA ASN A 290 -13.39 -0.05 -14.02
C ASN A 290 -14.58 0.89 -14.23
N MET A 291 -14.41 2.06 -14.86
CA MET A 291 -15.53 2.96 -15.15
C MET A 291 -16.62 2.24 -15.99
N TYR A 292 -16.21 1.34 -16.89
CA TYR A 292 -17.15 0.54 -17.68
C TYR A 292 -17.97 -0.40 -16.80
N ILE A 293 -17.31 -1.25 -16.01
CA ILE A 293 -18.00 -2.25 -15.16
C ILE A 293 -18.89 -1.55 -14.14
N THR A 294 -18.41 -0.46 -13.52
CA THR A 294 -19.19 0.31 -12.55
C THR A 294 -20.48 0.85 -13.20
N LEU A 295 -20.42 1.40 -14.42
CA LEU A 295 -21.63 1.90 -15.09
C LEU A 295 -22.56 0.76 -15.54
N ILE A 296 -22.01 -0.37 -16.02
CA ILE A 296 -22.81 -1.57 -16.34
C ILE A 296 -23.59 -2.02 -15.10
N ARG A 297 -22.91 -2.19 -13.97
CA ARG A 297 -23.51 -2.59 -12.69
C ARG A 297 -24.56 -1.57 -12.22
N ALA A 298 -24.28 -0.28 -12.32
CA ALA A 298 -25.22 0.78 -11.95
C ALA A 298 -26.49 0.80 -12.82
N TYR A 299 -26.36 0.61 -14.14
CA TYR A 299 -27.53 0.50 -15.02
C TYR A 299 -28.38 -0.72 -14.72
N ARG A 300 -27.74 -1.87 -14.46
CA ARG A 300 -28.47 -3.08 -14.06
C ARG A 300 -29.21 -2.85 -12.74
N ALA A 301 -28.59 -2.16 -11.77
CA ALA A 301 -29.19 -1.93 -10.45
C ALA A 301 -30.52 -1.17 -10.51
N VAL A 302 -30.71 -0.34 -11.55
CA VAL A 302 -31.97 0.38 -11.81
C VAL A 302 -32.84 -0.29 -12.88
N GLY A 303 -32.56 -1.55 -13.23
CA GLY A 303 -33.32 -2.32 -14.21
C GLY A 303 -33.12 -1.91 -15.68
N ASN A 304 -32.11 -1.08 -15.99
CA ASN A 304 -31.84 -0.59 -17.34
C ASN A 304 -30.85 -1.50 -18.09
N GLU A 305 -31.28 -2.74 -18.35
CA GLU A 305 -30.45 -3.78 -19.01
C GLU A 305 -30.01 -3.40 -20.43
N LYS A 306 -30.83 -2.62 -21.15
CA LYS A 306 -30.47 -2.14 -22.50
C LYS A 306 -29.22 -1.26 -22.45
N SER A 307 -29.20 -0.28 -21.56
CA SER A 307 -28.05 0.63 -21.45
C SER A 307 -26.82 -0.10 -20.88
N ALA A 308 -27.03 -1.02 -19.93
CA ALA A 308 -25.95 -1.88 -19.44
C ALA A 308 -25.29 -2.68 -20.57
N ARG A 309 -26.09 -3.25 -21.49
CA ARG A 309 -25.57 -3.97 -22.65
C ARG A 309 -24.81 -3.07 -23.62
N GLU A 310 -25.29 -1.86 -23.86
CA GLU A 310 -24.60 -0.89 -24.73
C GLU A 310 -23.20 -0.53 -24.18
N ILE A 311 -23.07 -0.34 -22.87
CA ILE A 311 -21.76 -0.10 -22.22
C ILE A 311 -20.89 -1.34 -22.27
N TYR A 312 -21.44 -2.53 -22.03
CA TYR A 312 -20.72 -3.79 -22.17
C TYR A 312 -20.16 -3.98 -23.58
N ASP A 313 -20.98 -3.79 -24.61
CA ASP A 313 -20.56 -3.95 -26.01
C ASP A 313 -19.48 -2.93 -26.41
N MET A 314 -19.45 -1.75 -25.76
CA MET A 314 -18.36 -0.78 -25.90
C MET A 314 -17.08 -1.30 -25.23
N ALA A 315 -17.16 -1.72 -23.98
CA ALA A 315 -16.03 -2.20 -23.19
C ALA A 315 -15.40 -3.46 -23.79
N ALA A 316 -16.21 -4.40 -24.28
CA ALA A 316 -15.75 -5.67 -24.86
C ALA A 316 -14.92 -5.51 -26.15
N LYS A 317 -15.06 -4.37 -26.85
CA LYS A 317 -14.19 -4.02 -27.99
C LYS A 317 -12.80 -3.59 -27.57
N ILE A 318 -12.64 -3.13 -26.33
CA ILE A 318 -11.37 -2.68 -25.76
C ILE A 318 -10.73 -3.81 -24.93
N TYR A 319 -11.57 -4.56 -24.21
CA TYR A 319 -11.17 -5.58 -23.25
C TYR A 319 -11.82 -6.94 -23.54
N PRO A 320 -11.57 -7.55 -24.71
CA PRO A 320 -12.22 -8.81 -25.09
C PRO A 320 -11.83 -10.00 -24.19
N GLY A 321 -10.69 -9.92 -23.48
CA GLY A 321 -10.20 -10.99 -22.61
C GLY A 321 -10.46 -10.79 -21.13
N TRP A 322 -11.11 -9.67 -20.74
CA TRP A 322 -11.25 -9.34 -19.32
C TRP A 322 -12.36 -10.19 -18.68
N ALA A 323 -11.94 -11.10 -17.80
CA ALA A 323 -12.83 -12.06 -17.15
C ALA A 323 -13.93 -11.37 -16.32
N GLU A 324 -13.60 -10.31 -15.59
CA GLU A 324 -14.60 -9.58 -14.77
C GLU A 324 -15.66 -8.91 -15.66
N LEU A 325 -15.24 -8.32 -16.78
CA LEU A 325 -16.19 -7.74 -17.75
C LEU A 325 -17.14 -8.81 -18.28
N SER A 326 -16.61 -9.98 -18.66
CA SER A 326 -17.40 -11.10 -19.19
C SER A 326 -18.51 -11.54 -18.22
N ASN A 327 -18.26 -11.43 -16.91
CA ASN A 327 -19.22 -11.77 -15.87
C ASN A 327 -20.20 -10.63 -15.52
N ALA A 328 -19.92 -9.39 -15.95
CA ALA A 328 -20.68 -8.21 -15.53
C ALA A 328 -22.15 -8.22 -15.94
N LEU A 329 -22.52 -8.99 -16.98
CA LEU A 329 -23.91 -9.19 -17.40
C LEU A 329 -24.55 -10.47 -16.82
N SER A 330 -23.76 -11.43 -16.33
CA SER A 330 -24.25 -12.73 -15.84
C SER A 330 -24.35 -12.82 -14.32
N GLU A 331 -23.68 -11.94 -13.58
CA GLU A 331 -23.83 -11.83 -12.13
C GLU A 331 -25.31 -11.62 -11.78
N LYS A 332 -25.94 -12.58 -11.09
CA LYS A 332 -27.25 -12.37 -10.46
C LYS A 332 -27.06 -11.25 -9.43
N GLN A 333 -27.86 -10.19 -9.52
CA GLN A 333 -27.93 -9.21 -8.45
C GLN A 333 -28.40 -9.94 -7.19
N LEU A 334 -27.53 -10.01 -6.18
CA LEU A 334 -28.00 -10.22 -4.83
C LEU A 334 -28.71 -8.93 -4.42
N SER A 335 -30.04 -9.00 -4.33
CA SER A 335 -30.82 -7.96 -3.66
C SER A 335 -30.27 -7.81 -2.23
N PRO A 336 -30.04 -6.59 -1.74
CA PRO A 336 -29.79 -6.36 -0.31
C PRO A 336 -30.97 -6.80 0.57
N ASP A 337 -32.16 -6.96 -0.02
CA ASP A 337 -33.40 -7.37 0.65
C ASP A 337 -33.80 -8.77 0.19
N GLY A 338 -32.92 -9.75 0.39
CA GLY A 338 -33.24 -11.17 0.29
C GLY A 338 -33.56 -11.74 1.66
N ASP A 339 -34.67 -11.32 2.25
CA ASP A 339 -35.30 -12.14 3.29
C ASP A 339 -35.71 -13.45 2.63
N ASP A 340 -34.90 -14.48 2.84
CA ASP A 340 -35.32 -15.88 2.71
C ASP A 340 -36.46 -16.11 3.71
N ILE A 341 -37.68 -15.77 3.30
CA ILE A 341 -38.87 -16.37 3.90
C ILE A 341 -39.01 -17.73 3.24
N GLU A 342 -38.58 -18.74 4.00
CA GLU A 342 -38.91 -20.14 3.77
C GLU A 342 -40.43 -20.32 3.63
N ASP A 343 -40.85 -21.06 2.61
CA ASP A 343 -42.04 -21.91 2.63
C ASP A 343 -41.69 -23.27 1.99
#